data_AF-A0A6S6W6Y5-F1
#
_entry.id   AF-A0A6S6W6Y5-F1
#
_cell.length_a   1.000
_cell.length_b   1.000
_cell.length_c   1.000
_cell.angle_alpha   90.00
_cell.angle_beta   90.00
_cell.angle_gamma   90.00
#
_symmetry.space_group_name_H-M   'P 1'
#
loop_
_entity.id
_entity.type
_entity.pdbx_description
1 polymer ?
#
loop_
_entity_poly.entity_id
_entity_poly.type
_entity_poly.pdbx_seq_one_letter_code
_entity_poly.pdbx_strand_id
1 'polypeptide(L)'
;MTDGQLQAVARDLKQYIAELRQIPNKTGSGFQICNALGRGILDWRIRNSASRELGFRDETEFNDFLTHELPLDEDARKMVLKSHGVKHGIVFTHADLNMRNILVDGAGKVSGIVDWECAGWYPEY
;
A
#
# COMPACT_ATOMS: atom_id res chain seq x y z
N MET A 1 -17.49 -3.07 -21.72
CA MET A 1 -16.29 -2.32 -22.15
C MET A 1 -15.69 -3.02 -23.33
N THR A 2 -15.21 -2.25 -24.31
CA THR A 2 -14.37 -2.79 -25.39
C THR A 2 -12.92 -2.92 -24.93
N ASP A 3 -12.10 -3.68 -25.66
CA ASP A 3 -10.66 -3.78 -25.41
C ASP A 3 -9.99 -2.39 -25.41
N GLY A 4 -10.41 -1.50 -26.31
CA GLY A 4 -9.91 -0.12 -26.36
C GLY A 4 -10.23 0.68 -25.10
N GLN A 5 -11.42 0.51 -24.52
CA GLN A 5 -11.79 1.14 -23.25
C GLN A 5 -11.00 0.54 -22.08
N LEU A 6 -10.77 -0.77 -22.06
CA LEU A 6 -9.97 -1.41 -21.03
C LEU A 6 -8.52 -0.88 -21.04
N GLN A 7 -7.93 -0.70 -22.23
CA GLN A 7 -6.60 -0.10 -22.39
C GLN A 7 -6.56 1.37 -21.96
N ALA A 8 -7.65 2.12 -22.15
CA ALA A 8 -7.76 3.48 -21.64
C ALA A 8 -7.77 3.51 -20.10
N VAL A 9 -8.62 2.68 -19.46
CA VAL A 9 -8.67 2.55 -17.99
C VAL A 9 -7.30 2.16 -17.41
N ALA A 10 -6.61 1.19 -18.00
CA ALA A 10 -5.28 0.78 -17.54
C ALA A 10 -4.25 1.92 -17.60
N ARG A 11 -4.32 2.76 -18.64
CA ARG A 11 -3.46 3.94 -18.81
C ARG A 11 -3.75 5.00 -17.75
N ASP A 12 -5.03 5.30 -17.51
CA ASP A 12 -5.47 6.26 -16.51
C ASP A 12 -5.01 5.82 -15.11
N LEU A 13 -5.25 4.55 -14.75
CA LEU A 13 -4.82 4.00 -13.46
C LEU A 13 -3.30 4.06 -13.28
N LYS A 14 -2.53 3.74 -14.33
CA LYS A 14 -1.07 3.87 -14.28
C LYS A 14 -0.64 5.30 -13.98
N GLN A 15 -1.28 6.29 -14.62
CA GLN A 15 -1.00 7.69 -14.37
C GLN A 15 -1.36 8.09 -12.94
N TYR A 16 -2.57 7.74 -12.46
CA TYR A 16 -3.01 8.11 -11.11
C TYR A 16 -2.16 7.46 -10.02
N ILE A 17 -1.76 6.20 -10.17
CA ILE A 17 -0.84 5.55 -9.24
C ILE A 17 0.51 6.28 -9.21
N ALA A 18 1.02 6.70 -10.38
CA ALA A 18 2.26 7.48 -10.43
C ALA A 18 2.13 8.81 -9.69
N GLU A 19 1.00 9.51 -9.83
CA GLU A 19 0.71 10.76 -9.11
C GLU A 19 0.60 10.54 -7.60
N LEU A 20 -0.10 9.49 -7.15
CA LEU A 20 -0.20 9.13 -5.73
C LEU A 20 1.18 8.91 -5.12
N ARG A 21 2.04 8.16 -5.81
CA ARG A 21 3.40 7.85 -5.33
C ARG A 21 4.29 9.09 -5.14
N GLN A 22 3.93 10.24 -5.73
CA GLN A 22 4.65 11.51 -5.53
C GLN A 22 4.19 12.28 -4.29
N ILE A 23 3.13 11.84 -3.60
CA ILE A 23 2.61 12.54 -2.42
C ILE A 23 3.58 12.33 -1.23
N PRO A 24 4.24 13.40 -0.74
CA PRO A 24 5.21 13.27 0.34
C PRO A 24 4.50 13.06 1.69
N ASN A 25 5.10 12.24 2.56
CA ASN A 25 4.67 12.15 3.95
C ASN A 25 5.06 13.44 4.70
N LYS A 26 4.05 14.24 5.05
CA LYS A 26 4.19 15.52 5.78
C LYS A 26 3.45 15.51 7.12
N THR A 27 3.14 14.33 7.65
CA THR A 27 2.30 14.17 8.84
C THR A 27 3.00 14.58 10.14
N GLY A 28 4.34 14.60 10.16
CA GLY A 28 5.13 14.99 11.33
C GLY A 28 5.12 13.96 12.48
N SER A 29 4.55 12.77 12.26
CA SER A 29 4.46 11.72 13.29
C SER A 29 5.78 11.00 13.58
N GLY A 30 6.77 11.12 12.68
CA GLY A 30 8.02 10.36 12.73
C GLY A 30 7.90 8.93 12.18
N PHE A 31 6.71 8.49 11.78
CA PHE A 31 6.52 7.21 11.10
C PHE A 31 6.69 7.38 9.58
N GLN A 32 7.47 6.50 8.96
CA GLN A 32 7.52 6.41 7.50
C GLN A 32 6.32 5.62 6.97
N ILE A 33 5.94 4.54 7.66
CA ILE A 33 4.80 3.70 7.29
C ILE A 33 3.65 3.99 8.26
N CYS A 34 2.64 4.68 7.76
CA CYS A 34 1.50 5.17 8.53
C CYS A 34 0.33 5.50 7.61
N ASN A 35 -0.87 5.66 8.17
CA ASN A 35 -2.03 6.11 7.41
C ASN A 35 -1.89 7.59 6.99
N ALA A 36 -2.85 8.08 6.19
CA ALA A 36 -2.89 9.45 5.68
C ALA A 36 -2.84 10.55 6.77
N LEU A 37 -3.20 10.22 8.03
CA LEU A 37 -3.18 11.14 9.18
C LEU A 37 -1.91 11.01 10.03
N GLY A 38 -0.94 10.18 9.63
CA GLY A 38 0.28 9.93 10.40
C GLY A 38 0.10 8.98 11.57
N ARG A 39 -1.03 8.27 11.64
CA ARG A 39 -1.36 7.29 12.70
C ARG A 39 -1.19 5.86 12.18
N GLY A 40 -1.57 4.89 13.00
CA GLY A 40 -1.50 3.48 12.63
C GLY A 40 -2.22 3.15 11.32
N ILE A 41 -1.61 2.27 10.53
CA ILE A 41 -2.20 1.77 9.28
C ILE A 41 -3.43 0.92 9.55
N LEU A 42 -4.36 0.93 8.60
CA LEU A 42 -5.42 -0.07 8.47
C LEU A 42 -5.12 -0.88 7.20
N ASP A 43 -4.96 -2.19 7.34
CA ASP A 43 -4.78 -3.10 6.21
C ASP A 43 -5.39 -4.45 6.58
N TRP A 44 -6.43 -4.85 5.85
CA TRP A 44 -7.19 -6.08 6.13
C TRP A 44 -6.37 -7.37 6.02
N ARG A 45 -5.19 -7.32 5.38
CA ARG A 45 -4.25 -8.44 5.27
C ARG A 45 -3.34 -8.55 6.49
N ILE A 46 -3.21 -7.47 7.27
CA ILE A 46 -2.32 -7.39 8.43
C ILE A 46 -3.14 -7.65 9.69
N ARG A 47 -2.72 -8.69 10.43
CA ARG A 47 -3.35 -9.05 11.70
C ARG A 47 -3.31 -7.86 12.67
N ASN A 48 -4.42 -7.62 13.35
CA ASN A 48 -4.59 -6.58 14.38
C ASN A 48 -4.53 -5.12 13.88
N SER A 49 -4.45 -4.86 12.57
CA SER A 49 -4.45 -3.48 12.05
C SER A 49 -5.73 -2.71 12.40
N ALA A 50 -6.87 -3.41 12.47
CA ALA A 50 -8.15 -2.82 12.86
C ALA A 50 -8.32 -2.63 14.39
N SER A 51 -7.50 -3.29 15.21
CA SER A 51 -7.64 -3.28 16.68
C SER A 51 -6.47 -2.59 17.40
N ARG A 52 -5.40 -2.23 16.69
CA ARG A 52 -4.19 -1.60 17.23
C ARG A 52 -3.71 -0.49 16.31
N GLU A 53 -3.08 0.53 16.89
CA GLU A 53 -2.37 1.54 16.09
C GLU A 53 -1.01 1.01 15.66
N LEU A 54 -0.88 0.63 14.39
CA LEU A 54 0.34 0.10 13.80
C LEU A 54 1.04 1.18 12.95
N GLY A 55 1.93 1.95 13.56
CA GLY A 55 2.82 2.88 12.86
C GLY A 55 4.26 2.39 12.96
N PHE A 56 5.04 2.54 11.88
CA PHE A 56 6.42 2.05 11.83
C PHE A 56 7.39 3.16 11.41
N ARG A 57 8.54 3.24 12.10
CA ARG A 57 9.55 4.26 11.82
C ARG A 57 10.20 4.05 10.47
N ASP A 58 10.37 2.81 10.05
CA ASP A 58 10.95 2.43 8.76
C ASP A 58 10.44 1.04 8.31
N GLU A 59 10.87 0.65 7.10
CA GLU A 59 10.56 -0.65 6.50
C GLU A 59 11.11 -1.83 7.32
N THR A 60 12.21 -1.66 8.06
CA THR A 60 12.78 -2.74 8.89
C THR A 60 11.81 -3.10 10.01
N GLU A 61 11.31 -2.11 10.75
CA GLU A 61 10.36 -2.31 11.84
C GLU A 61 9.04 -2.92 11.34
N PHE A 62 8.59 -2.52 10.15
CA PHE A 62 7.42 -3.11 9.50
C PHE A 62 7.62 -4.58 9.15
N ASN A 63 8.74 -4.91 8.52
CA ASN A 63 9.09 -6.27 8.11
C ASN A 63 9.30 -7.22 9.30
N ASP A 64 9.91 -6.72 10.38
CA ASP A 64 10.02 -7.45 11.64
C ASP A 64 8.64 -7.76 12.22
N PHE A 65 7.71 -6.80 12.19
CA PHE A 65 6.33 -7.01 12.63
C PHE A 65 5.60 -8.07 11.80
N LEU A 66 5.75 -8.05 10.46
CA LEU A 66 5.10 -9.02 9.57
C LEU A 66 5.55 -10.47 9.80
N THR A 67 6.76 -10.67 10.35
CA THR A 67 7.38 -11.99 10.46
C THR A 67 7.54 -12.50 11.88
N HIS A 68 7.38 -11.62 12.87
CA HIS A 68 7.54 -11.90 14.31
C HIS A 68 6.80 -13.15 14.80
N GLU A 69 5.55 -13.38 14.35
CA GLU A 69 4.70 -14.49 14.82
C GLU A 69 4.73 -15.70 13.89
N LEU A 70 5.51 -15.67 12.81
CA LEU A 70 5.56 -16.76 11.84
C LEU A 70 6.49 -17.88 12.33
N PRO A 71 6.06 -19.15 12.30
CA PRO A 71 6.91 -20.28 12.64
C PRO A 71 7.86 -20.59 11.46
N LEU A 72 8.92 -19.78 11.31
CA LEU A 72 9.91 -19.92 10.24
C LEU A 72 11.03 -20.86 10.65
N ASP A 73 11.28 -21.88 9.84
CA ASP A 73 12.51 -22.67 9.90
C ASP A 73 13.72 -21.86 9.39
N GLU A 74 14.92 -22.45 9.46
CA GLU A 74 16.16 -21.77 9.07
C GLU A 74 16.20 -21.37 7.60
N ASP A 75 15.65 -22.17 6.69
CA ASP A 75 15.70 -21.88 5.27
C ASP A 75 14.67 -20.82 4.88
N ALA A 76 13.47 -20.89 5.45
CA ALA A 76 12.47 -19.83 5.35
C ALA A 76 12.99 -18.50 5.92
N ARG A 77 13.70 -18.54 7.06
CA ARG A 77 14.31 -17.33 7.65
C ARG A 77 15.37 -16.72 6.74
N LYS A 78 16.24 -17.52 6.12
CA LYS A 78 17.21 -17.01 5.13
C LYS A 78 16.53 -16.35 3.94
N MET A 79 15.44 -16.95 3.43
CA MET A 79 14.67 -16.38 2.32
C MET A 79 14.03 -15.03 2.71
N VAL A 80 13.43 -14.95 3.89
CA VAL A 80 12.86 -13.72 4.44
C VAL A 80 13.93 -12.64 4.60
N LEU A 81 15.07 -12.96 5.20
CA LEU A 81 16.18 -12.02 5.36
C LEU A 81 16.72 -11.50 4.03
N LYS A 82 16.81 -12.37 3.02
CA LYS A 82 17.19 -11.97 1.66
C LYS A 82 16.19 -10.99 1.07
N SER A 83 14.88 -11.23 1.26
CA SER A 83 13.82 -10.35 0.79
C SER A 83 13.82 -9.00 1.52
N HIS A 84 13.90 -9.01 2.86
CA HIS A 84 13.91 -7.81 3.70
C HIS A 84 15.20 -6.99 3.58
N GLY A 85 16.26 -7.55 3.01
CA GLY A 85 17.50 -6.84 2.68
C GLY A 85 17.37 -5.90 1.48
N VAL A 86 16.35 -6.06 0.65
CA VAL A 86 16.02 -5.12 -0.44
C VAL A 86 15.28 -3.94 0.16
N LYS A 87 15.82 -2.73 0.00
CA LYS A 87 15.19 -1.50 0.47
C LYS A 87 14.29 -0.92 -0.61
N HIS A 88 13.08 -0.54 -0.22
CA HIS A 88 12.07 0.02 -1.11
C HIS A 88 11.79 1.48 -0.80
N GLY A 89 11.32 2.22 -1.80
CA GLY A 89 10.73 3.52 -1.57
C GLY A 89 9.46 3.39 -0.71
N ILE A 90 9.25 4.34 0.20
CA ILE A 90 7.99 4.47 0.93
C ILE A 90 7.11 5.50 0.23
N VAL A 91 5.96 5.06 -0.28
CA VAL A 91 5.10 5.83 -1.19
C VAL A 91 3.65 5.83 -0.74
N PHE A 92 2.93 6.92 -1.02
CA PHE A 92 1.50 6.98 -0.73
C PHE A 92 0.74 6.03 -1.65
N THR A 93 -0.07 5.15 -1.05
CA THR A 93 -0.69 4.00 -1.69
C THR A 93 -2.13 3.86 -1.20
N HIS A 94 -3.04 3.49 -2.10
CA HIS A 94 -4.46 3.23 -1.77
C HIS A 94 -4.64 2.02 -0.83
N ALA A 95 -3.74 1.03 -0.93
CA ALA A 95 -3.69 -0.22 -0.16
C ALA A 95 -4.88 -1.19 -0.31
N ASP A 96 -5.98 -0.76 -0.94
CA ASP A 96 -7.08 -1.64 -1.39
C ASP A 96 -7.58 -1.32 -2.82
N LEU A 97 -6.66 -1.12 -3.77
CA LEU A 97 -7.04 -0.79 -5.14
C LEU A 97 -7.44 -2.05 -5.90
N ASN A 98 -8.76 -2.25 -6.08
CA ASN A 98 -9.32 -3.36 -6.85
C ASN A 98 -10.48 -2.87 -7.73
N MET A 99 -10.97 -3.71 -8.65
CA MET A 99 -12.00 -3.31 -9.63
C MET A 99 -13.29 -2.76 -9.01
N ARG A 100 -13.62 -3.11 -7.76
CA ARG A 100 -14.82 -2.62 -7.06
C ARG A 100 -14.67 -1.17 -6.60
N ASN A 101 -13.42 -0.73 -6.40
CA ASN A 101 -13.06 0.59 -5.91
C ASN A 101 -12.73 1.57 -7.04
N ILE A 102 -12.89 1.16 -8.31
CA ILE A 102 -12.63 1.97 -9.50
C ILE A 102 -13.96 2.26 -10.20
N LEU A 103 -14.31 3.54 -10.26
CA LEU A 103 -15.50 4.02 -10.98
C LEU A 103 -15.11 4.37 -12.42
N VAL A 104 -15.88 3.87 -13.38
CA VAL A 104 -15.68 4.11 -14.81
C VAL A 104 -16.97 4.68 -15.39
N ASP A 105 -16.88 5.77 -16.14
CA ASP A 105 -18.03 6.40 -16.78
C ASP A 105 -18.49 5.65 -18.05
N GLY A 106 -19.58 6.12 -18.66
CA GLY A 106 -20.13 5.53 -19.88
C GLY A 106 -19.20 5.61 -21.10
N ALA A 107 -18.19 6.48 -21.07
CA ALA A 107 -17.17 6.58 -22.13
C ALA A 107 -16.01 5.58 -21.92
N GLY A 108 -15.93 4.93 -20.76
CA GLY A 108 -14.83 4.02 -20.43
C GLY A 108 -13.63 4.74 -19.82
N LYS A 109 -13.83 5.93 -19.23
CA LYS A 109 -12.79 6.68 -18.51
C LYS A 109 -12.94 6.48 -17.02
N VAL A 110 -11.82 6.41 -16.29
CA VAL A 110 -11.87 6.40 -14.82
C VAL A 110 -12.40 7.74 -14.32
N SER A 111 -13.53 7.69 -13.62
CA SER A 111 -14.25 8.85 -13.07
C SER A 111 -14.04 9.04 -11.57
N GLY A 112 -13.55 8.01 -10.87
CA GLY A 112 -13.22 8.09 -9.46
C GLY A 112 -12.54 6.84 -8.93
N ILE A 113 -11.82 7.01 -7.82
CA ILE A 113 -11.31 5.94 -6.97
C ILE A 113 -11.89 6.18 -5.58
N VAL A 114 -12.47 5.14 -4.99
CA VAL A 114 -13.18 5.21 -3.70
C VAL A 114 -12.60 4.21 -2.71
N ASP A 115 -13.05 4.27 -1.46
CA ASP A 115 -12.66 3.35 -0.38
C ASP A 115 -11.20 3.51 0.11
N TRP A 116 -10.86 4.74 0.50
CA TRP A 116 -9.52 5.15 0.90
C TRP A 116 -9.16 4.84 2.37
N GLU A 117 -9.96 4.04 3.09
CA GLU A 117 -9.74 3.83 4.53
C GLU A 117 -8.41 3.15 4.87
N CYS A 118 -7.88 2.34 3.94
CA CYS A 118 -6.57 1.68 4.09
C CYS A 118 -5.40 2.56 3.62
N ALA A 119 -5.68 3.74 3.05
CA ALA A 119 -4.66 4.53 2.38
C ALA A 119 -3.62 5.11 3.35
N GLY A 120 -2.39 5.14 2.89
CA GLY A 120 -1.24 5.53 3.70
C GLY A 120 0.06 5.43 2.94
N TRP A 121 1.15 5.62 3.66
CA TRP A 121 2.51 5.41 3.15
C TRP A 121 2.94 3.98 3.46
N TYR A 122 3.36 3.26 2.42
CA TYR A 122 3.76 1.85 2.46
C TYR A 122 5.00 1.63 1.57
N PRO A 123 5.74 0.51 1.74
CA PRO A 123 6.72 0.08 0.75
C PRO A 123 6.10 -0.04 -0.65
N GLU A 124 6.87 0.22 -1.70
CA GLU A 124 6.35 0.36 -3.08
C GLU A 124 5.92 -0.95 -3.78
N TYR A 125 6.12 -2.11 -3.13
CA TYR A 125 5.82 -3.45 -3.64
C TYR A 125 4.36 -3.88 -3.47
#